data_AF-A0A2I0PB35-F1
#
_entry.id   AF-A0A2I0PB35-F1
#
_cell.length_a   1.000
_cell.length_b   1.000
_cell.length_c   1.000
_cell.angle_alpha   90.00
_cell.angle_beta   90.00
_cell.angle_gamma   90.00
#
_symmetry.space_group_name_H-M   'P 1'
#
loop_
_entity.id
_entity.type
_entity.pdbx_description
1 polymer ?
#
loop_
_entity_poly.entity_id
_entity_poly.type
_entity_poly.pdbx_seq_one_letter_code
_entity_poly.pdbx_strand_id
1 'polypeptide(L)'
;MSLDAVRNGVQEIDERIIDLIMERQRLAAQIARLKQENDLPIRDEAQRRIVLDRVFTYAVESRIDPVAVRRVFEILIEMNEERQRECSGDGNLP
;
A
#
# COMPACT_ATOMS: atom_id res chain seq x y z
N MET A 1 -2.92 -33.61 1.25
CA MET A 1 -3.41 -32.41 0.54
C MET A 1 -3.26 -32.62 -0.96
N SER A 2 -4.20 -32.14 -1.77
CA SER A 2 -4.08 -32.12 -3.23
C SER A 2 -3.48 -30.79 -3.70
N LEU A 3 -3.00 -30.77 -4.95
CA LEU A 3 -2.55 -29.54 -5.61
C LEU A 3 -3.66 -28.47 -5.64
N ASP A 4 -4.90 -28.89 -5.91
CA ASP A 4 -6.03 -27.97 -5.97
C ASP A 4 -6.36 -27.38 -4.59
N ALA A 5 -6.21 -28.16 -3.52
CA ALA A 5 -6.40 -27.63 -2.16
C ALA A 5 -5.35 -26.54 -1.82
N VAL A 6 -4.10 -26.70 -2.26
CA VAL A 6 -3.06 -25.67 -2.08
C VAL A 6 -3.38 -24.42 -2.92
N ARG A 7 -3.82 -24.61 -4.17
CA ARG A 7 -4.19 -23.49 -5.07
C ARG A 7 -5.37 -22.68 -4.53
N ASN A 8 -6.38 -23.35 -3.98
CA ASN A 8 -7.50 -22.66 -3.34
C ASN A 8 -7.02 -21.84 -2.14
N GLY A 9 -6.09 -22.37 -1.34
CA GLY A 9 -5.49 -21.59 -0.24
C GLY A 9 -4.73 -20.34 -0.71
N VAL A 10 -4.07 -20.40 -1.88
CA VAL A 10 -3.44 -19.21 -2.49
C VAL A 10 -4.49 -18.20 -2.94
N GLN A 11 -5.57 -18.67 -3.60
CA GLN A 11 -6.67 -17.79 -4.01
C GLN A 11 -7.29 -17.04 -2.82
N GLU A 12 -7.53 -17.73 -1.71
CA GLU A 12 -8.04 -17.09 -0.48
C GLU A 12 -7.09 -16.02 0.06
N ILE A 13 -5.76 -16.24 -0.06
CA ILE A 13 -4.76 -15.23 0.32
C ILE A 13 -4.81 -14.04 -0.64
N ASP A 14 -4.94 -14.28 -1.95
CA ASP A 14 -5.00 -13.23 -2.96
C ASP A 14 -6.20 -12.31 -2.72
N GLU A 15 -7.38 -12.88 -2.45
CA GLU A 15 -8.59 -12.13 -2.09
C GLU A 15 -8.37 -11.26 -0.85
N ARG A 16 -7.73 -11.81 0.19
CA ARG A 16 -7.38 -11.05 1.41
C ARG A 16 -6.36 -9.95 1.16
N ILE A 17 -5.41 -10.14 0.25
CA ILE A 17 -4.47 -9.09 -0.15
C ILE A 17 -5.23 -7.92 -0.78
N ILE A 18 -6.20 -8.21 -1.66
CA ILE A 18 -7.03 -7.17 -2.30
C ILE A 18 -7.83 -6.39 -1.23
N ASP A 19 -8.43 -7.08 -0.27
CA ASP A 19 -9.17 -6.44 0.83
C ASP A 19 -8.28 -5.51 1.67
N LEU A 20 -7.06 -5.95 2.00
CA LEU A 20 -6.08 -5.13 2.73
C LEU A 20 -5.61 -3.91 1.93
N ILE A 21 -5.45 -4.06 0.61
CA ILE A 21 -5.13 -2.94 -0.29
C ILE A 21 -6.28 -1.93 -0.27
N MET A 22 -7.53 -2.41 -0.35
CA MET A 22 -8.72 -1.56 -0.29
C MET A 22 -8.81 -0.78 1.03
N GLU A 23 -8.56 -1.44 2.16
CA GLU A 23 -8.52 -0.79 3.48
C GLU A 23 -7.43 0.28 3.55
N ARG A 24 -6.23 -0.02 3.03
CA ARG A 24 -5.13 0.94 2.98
C ARG A 24 -5.48 2.16 2.10
N GLN A 25 -6.24 1.98 1.03
CA GLN A 25 -6.73 3.08 0.19
C GLN A 25 -7.80 3.93 0.89
N ARG A 26 -8.65 3.34 1.73
CA ARG A 26 -9.59 4.10 2.58
C ARG A 26 -8.84 5.00 3.56
N LEU A 27 -7.76 4.49 4.17
CA LEU A 27 -6.88 5.30 5.02
C LEU A 27 -6.16 6.41 4.24
N ALA A 28 -5.76 6.15 2.98
CA ALA A 28 -5.20 7.18 2.10
C ALA A 28 -6.15 8.38 1.97
N ALA A 29 -7.44 8.13 1.74
CA ALA A 29 -8.44 9.19 1.59
C ALA A 29 -8.62 9.99 2.88
N GLN A 30 -8.49 9.36 4.06
CA GLN A 30 -8.52 10.05 5.35
C GLN A 30 -7.27 10.91 5.54
N ILE A 31 -6.08 10.38 5.19
CA ILE A 31 -4.82 11.14 5.21
C ILE A 31 -4.91 12.35 4.30
N ALA A 32 -5.51 12.23 3.11
CA ALA A 32 -5.69 13.36 2.18
C ALA A 32 -6.43 14.53 2.83
N ARG A 33 -7.55 14.24 3.51
CA ARG A 33 -8.35 15.26 4.22
C ARG A 33 -7.54 15.94 5.32
N LEU A 34 -6.86 15.14 6.16
CA LEU A 34 -6.02 15.68 7.23
C LEU A 34 -4.88 16.53 6.69
N LYS A 35 -4.24 16.11 5.60
CA LYS A 35 -3.18 16.91 4.96
C LYS A 35 -3.72 18.22 4.41
N GLN A 36 -4.89 18.22 3.78
CA GLN A 36 -5.53 19.43 3.28
C GLN A 36 -5.89 20.39 4.42
N GLU A 37 -6.45 19.89 5.52
CA GLU A 37 -6.79 20.70 6.71
C GLU A 37 -5.56 21.34 7.38
N ASN A 38 -4.37 20.77 7.17
CA ASN A 38 -3.12 21.21 7.79
C ASN A 38 -2.13 21.81 6.77
N ASP A 39 -2.57 22.11 5.54
CA ASP A 39 -1.74 22.62 4.44
C ASP A 39 -0.45 21.79 4.17
N LEU A 40 -0.54 20.46 4.33
CA LEU A 40 0.57 19.53 4.12
C LEU A 40 0.58 18.95 2.70
N PRO A 41 1.76 18.72 2.09
CA PRO A 41 1.85 18.16 0.75
C PRO A 41 1.49 16.66 0.73
N ILE A 42 0.88 16.21 -0.37
CA ILE A 42 0.60 14.78 -0.62
C ILE A 42 1.90 13.98 -0.68
N ARG A 43 2.89 14.48 -1.44
CA ARG A 43 4.20 13.84 -1.57
C ARG A 43 5.05 14.10 -0.32
N ASP A 44 5.35 13.02 0.39
CA ASP A 44 6.14 13.04 1.62
C ASP A 44 7.25 11.97 1.52
N GLU A 45 8.42 12.40 1.06
CA GLU A 45 9.58 11.51 0.85
C GLU A 45 10.12 10.93 2.16
N ALA A 46 10.00 11.67 3.27
CA ALA A 46 10.41 11.19 4.58
C ALA A 46 9.51 10.04 5.03
N GLN A 47 8.20 10.20 4.90
CA GLN A 47 7.24 9.14 5.20
C GLN A 47 7.39 7.95 4.25
N ARG A 48 7.65 8.17 2.95
CA ARG A 48 7.94 7.10 1.99
C ARG A 48 9.13 6.26 2.44
N ARG A 49 10.23 6.90 2.86
CA ARG A 49 11.41 6.20 3.39
C ARG A 49 11.08 5.35 4.61
N ILE A 50 10.36 5.92 5.58
CA ILE A 50 9.95 5.22 6.81
C ILE A 50 9.13 3.97 6.50
N VAL A 51 8.17 4.07 5.56
CA VAL A 51 7.35 2.90 5.16
C VAL A 51 8.22 1.82 4.53
N LEU A 52 9.11 2.19 3.58
CA LEU A 52 9.97 1.23 2.88
C LEU A 52 10.98 0.55 3.83
N ASP A 53 11.54 1.28 4.78
CA ASP A 53 12.49 0.73 5.75
C ASP A 53 11.79 -0.23 6.73
N ARG A 54 10.58 0.11 7.17
CA ARG A 54 9.75 -0.76 8.03
C ARG A 54 9.44 -2.09 7.35
N VAL A 55 8.96 -2.07 6.09
CA VAL A 55 8.58 -3.30 5.39
C VAL A 55 9.78 -4.13 4.97
N PHE A 56 10.90 -3.48 4.66
CA PHE A 56 12.16 -4.17 4.40
C PHE A 56 12.63 -4.94 5.64
N THR A 57 12.65 -4.28 6.81
CA THR A 57 13.03 -4.91 8.08
C THR A 57 12.11 -6.09 8.39
N TYR A 58 10.80 -5.90 8.26
CA TYR A 58 9.82 -6.96 8.52
C TYR A 58 9.96 -8.14 7.56
N ALA A 59 10.28 -7.89 6.29
CA ALA A 59 10.55 -8.96 5.31
C ALA A 59 11.81 -9.77 5.66
N VAL A 60 12.87 -9.11 6.12
CA VAL A 60 14.10 -9.78 6.63
C VAL A 60 13.75 -10.69 7.80
N GLU A 61 13.02 -10.18 8.80
CA GLU A 61 12.60 -10.95 9.98
C GLU A 61 11.69 -12.12 9.61
N SER A 62 10.84 -11.93 8.60
CA SER A 62 9.93 -12.95 8.07
C SER A 62 10.62 -13.95 7.13
N ARG A 63 11.93 -13.81 6.87
CA ARG A 63 12.73 -14.67 5.99
C ARG A 63 12.20 -14.78 4.56
N ILE A 64 11.66 -13.68 4.03
CA ILE A 64 11.26 -13.53 2.62
C ILE A 64 12.14 -12.46 1.95
N ASP A 65 12.18 -12.44 0.61
CA ASP A 65 13.01 -11.49 -0.13
C ASP A 65 12.61 -10.03 0.16
N PRO A 66 13.44 -9.26 0.89
CA PRO A 66 13.08 -7.91 1.29
C PRO A 66 13.15 -6.91 0.13
N VAL A 67 13.89 -7.21 -0.94
CA VAL A 67 13.94 -6.39 -2.16
C VAL A 67 12.65 -6.56 -2.96
N ALA A 68 12.13 -7.78 -3.08
CA ALA A 68 10.84 -8.03 -3.72
C ALA A 68 9.69 -7.37 -2.95
N VAL A 69 9.66 -7.51 -1.62
CA VAL A 69 8.64 -6.85 -0.78
C VAL A 69 8.70 -5.33 -0.91
N ARG A 70 9.90 -4.74 -0.94
CA ARG A 70 10.06 -3.30 -1.16
C ARG A 70 9.39 -2.83 -2.45
N ARG A 71 9.58 -3.55 -3.56
CA ARG A 71 8.97 -3.21 -4.86
C ARG A 71 7.44 -3.27 -4.82
N VAL A 72 6.87 -4.26 -4.14
CA VAL A 72 5.40 -4.32 -3.93
C VAL A 72 4.94 -3.08 -3.17
N PHE A 73 5.64 -2.69 -2.11
CA PHE A 73 5.27 -1.52 -1.33
C PHE A 73 5.49 -0.18 -2.06
N GLU A 74 6.44 -0.08 -2.98
CA GLU A 74 6.59 1.09 -3.85
C GLU A 74 5.30 1.31 -4.67
N ILE A 75 4.76 0.25 -5.27
CA ILE A 75 3.48 0.28 -6.00
C ILE A 75 2.34 0.68 -5.05
N LEU A 76 2.26 0.08 -3.86
CA LEU A 76 1.22 0.42 -2.90
C LEU A 76 1.29 1.88 -2.43
N ILE A 77 2.49 2.45 -2.26
CA ILE A 77 2.65 3.86 -1.90
C ILE A 77 2.19 4.75 -3.06
N GLU A 78 2.53 4.42 -4.29
CA GLU A 78 2.07 5.17 -5.48
C GLU A 78 0.54 5.17 -5.59
N MET A 79 -0.10 4.01 -5.42
CA MET A 79 -1.56 3.89 -5.36
C MET A 79 -2.17 4.79 -4.27
N ASN A 80 -1.49 4.94 -3.14
CA ASN A 80 -1.93 5.75 -2.01
C ASN A 80 -1.81 7.25 -2.29
N GLU A 81 -0.70 7.67 -2.90
CA GLU A 81 -0.48 9.05 -3.32
C GLU A 81 -1.49 9.46 -4.41
N GLU A 82 -1.77 8.58 -5.38
CA GLU A 82 -2.81 8.79 -6.40
C GLU A 82 -4.18 8.96 -5.75
N ARG A 83 -4.54 8.06 -4.82
CA ARG A 83 -5.81 8.15 -4.11
C ARG A 83 -5.95 9.45 -3.31
N GLN A 84 -4.86 9.96 -2.74
CA GLN A 84 -4.85 11.25 -2.07
C GLN A 84 -5.11 12.40 -3.07
N ARG A 85 -4.46 12.40 -4.24
CA ARG A 85 -4.67 13.42 -5.29
C ARG A 85 -6.12 13.48 -5.77
N GLU A 86 -6.73 12.32 -6.01
CA GLU A 86 -8.15 12.21 -6.36
C GLU A 86 -9.07 12.86 -5.32
N CYS A 87 -8.77 12.65 -4.04
CA CYS A 87 -9.57 13.16 -2.93
C CYS A 87 -9.37 14.66 -2.70
N SER A 88 -8.20 15.21 -3.04
CA SER A 88 -7.86 16.63 -2.91
C SER A 88 -8.35 17.49 -4.08
N GLY A 89 -8.98 16.90 -5.10
CA GLY A 89 -9.50 17.62 -6.28
C GLY A 89 -8.48 17.85 -7.41
N ASP A 90 -7.27 17.30 -7.27
CA ASP A 90 -6.19 17.33 -8.28
C ASP A 90 -6.17 16.09 -9.19
N GLY A 91 -7.10 15.14 -8.97
CA GLY A 91 -7.19 13.90 -9.73
C GLY A 91 -8.00 14.07 -11.02
N ASN A 92 -7.30 14.12 -12.15
CA ASN A 92 -7.86 13.80 -13.45
C ASN A 92 -7.85 12.26 -13.59
N LEU A 93 -8.94 11.58 -13.23
CA LEU A 93 -9.19 10.22 -13.71
C LEU A 93 -9.83 10.31 -15.09
N PRO A 94 -9.51 9.41 -16.04
CA PRO A 94 -10.37 9.18 -17.20
C PRO A 94 -11.75 8.65 -16.80
#